data_AF-A0A973KRR8-F1
#
_entry.id   AF-A0A973KRR8-F1
#
_cell.length_a   1.000
_cell.length_b   1.000
_cell.length_c   1.000
_cell.angle_alpha   90.00
_cell.angle_beta   90.00
_cell.angle_gamma   90.00
#
_symmetry.space_group_name_H-M   'P 1'
#
loop_
_entity.id
_entity.type
_entity.pdbx_description
1 polymer ?
#
loop_
_entity_poly.entity_id
_entity_poly.type
_entity_poly.pdbx_seq_one_letter_code
_entity_poly.pdbx_strand_id
1 'polypeptide(L)'
;LAGIADARRDVWVPTHGEPHNDNQVVVAGGLKLVDWESLALAPRERDYADLLDTDEGGGLAADPAMVELFALDWRLAEIVDYARWFSAPHTGTDDDRIALEGLYEELSDATG
;
A
#
# COMPACT_ATOMS: atom_id res chain seq x y z
N LEU A 1 -13.24 -1.39 -10.69
CA LEU A 1 -12.13 -0.44 -10.46
C LEU A 1 -10.95 -0.69 -11.41
N ALA A 2 -10.34 -1.88 -11.43
CA ALA A 2 -9.20 -2.20 -12.32
C ALA A 2 -9.43 -1.88 -13.82
N GLY A 3 -10.59 -2.24 -14.39
CA GLY A 3 -10.90 -1.91 -15.80
C GLY A 3 -11.01 -0.41 -16.10
N ILE A 4 -11.32 0.41 -15.09
CA ILE A 4 -11.33 1.88 -15.21
C ILE A 4 -9.89 2.41 -15.24
N ALA A 5 -9.02 1.89 -14.36
CA ALA A 5 -7.61 2.24 -14.34
C ALA A 5 -6.91 1.89 -15.67
N ASP A 6 -7.21 0.69 -16.19
CA ASP A 6 -6.69 0.14 -17.44
C ASP A 6 -7.02 1.00 -18.67
N ALA A 7 -8.22 1.59 -18.68
CA ALA A 7 -8.69 2.47 -19.73
C ALA A 7 -8.00 3.85 -19.75
N ARG A 8 -7.31 4.23 -18.66
CA ARG A 8 -6.64 5.53 -18.45
C ARG A 8 -5.13 5.41 -18.36
N ARG A 9 -4.55 4.40 -19.03
CA ARG A 9 -3.10 4.15 -19.03
C ARG A 9 -2.25 5.30 -19.56
N ASP A 10 -2.82 6.16 -20.39
CA ASP A 10 -2.18 7.34 -20.97
C ASP A 10 -1.79 8.40 -19.93
N VAL A 11 -2.39 8.37 -18.73
CA VAL A 11 -2.08 9.30 -17.64
C VAL A 11 -1.35 8.64 -16.46
N TRP A 12 -0.89 7.39 -16.62
CA TRP A 12 -0.11 6.71 -15.56
C TRP A 12 1.26 7.37 -15.37
N VAL A 13 1.72 7.37 -14.13
CA VAL A 13 3.01 7.94 -13.72
C VAL A 13 3.85 6.87 -13.02
N PRO A 14 5.19 7.04 -12.92
CA PRO A 14 5.99 6.22 -12.03
C PRO A 14 5.50 6.37 -10.60
N THR A 15 5.25 5.24 -9.94
CA THR A 15 4.77 5.14 -8.56
C THR A 15 5.68 4.21 -7.77
N HIS A 16 5.99 4.57 -6.53
CA HIS A 16 6.80 3.77 -5.61
C HIS A 16 6.12 2.44 -5.29
N GLY A 17 4.81 2.49 -5.04
CA GLY A 17 3.98 1.37 -4.61
C GLY A 17 3.76 1.35 -3.10
N GLU A 18 4.80 1.65 -2.33
CA GLU A 18 4.78 1.54 -0.85
C GLU A 18 5.54 2.70 -0.18
N PRO A 19 5.18 3.98 -0.42
CA PRO A 19 5.95 5.12 0.09
C PRO A 19 5.73 5.41 1.58
N HIS A 20 5.48 4.39 2.40
CA HIS A 20 5.21 4.53 3.83
C HIS A 20 6.44 4.95 4.64
N ASN A 21 6.25 5.32 5.91
CA ASN A 21 7.32 5.87 6.74
C ASN A 21 8.55 4.95 6.85
N ASP A 22 8.38 3.63 6.82
CA ASP A 22 9.52 2.68 6.90
C ASP A 22 10.40 2.71 5.64
N ASN A 23 9.83 3.14 4.50
CA ASN A 23 10.55 3.31 3.23
C ASN A 23 11.09 4.74 3.05
N GLN A 24 11.10 5.53 4.14
CA GLN A 24 11.59 6.90 4.15
C GLN A 24 12.82 7.05 5.07
N VAL A 25 13.91 7.58 4.52
CA VAL A 25 15.15 7.81 5.25
C VAL A 25 15.53 9.29 5.20
N VAL A 26 15.68 9.90 6.37
CA VAL A 26 16.18 11.28 6.50
C VAL A 26 17.70 11.25 6.52
N VAL A 27 18.33 11.85 5.50
CA VAL A 27 19.78 12.03 5.42
C VAL A 27 20.14 13.52 5.44
N ALA A 28 21.43 13.85 5.54
CA ALA A 28 21.91 15.24 5.53
C ALA A 28 21.45 16.08 4.31
N GLY A 29 21.05 15.41 3.22
CA GLY A 29 20.50 16.03 2.00
C GLY A 29 18.96 15.97 1.87
N GLY A 30 18.24 15.71 2.96
CA GLY A 30 16.78 15.62 3.01
C GLY A 30 16.23 14.19 2.99
N LEU A 31 14.91 14.09 2.83
CA LEU A 31 14.19 12.83 2.76
C LEU A 31 14.55 12.05 1.48
N LYS A 32 14.71 10.73 1.61
CA LYS A 32 14.92 9.79 0.50
C LYS A 32 13.94 8.62 0.64
N LEU A 33 13.41 8.19 -0.49
CA LEU A 33 12.68 6.92 -0.58
C LEU A 33 13.66 5.78 -0.88
N VAL A 34 13.48 4.67 -0.20
CA VAL A 34 14.20 3.41 -0.39
C VAL A 34 13.20 2.30 -0.71
N ASP A 35 13.69 1.11 -1.06
CA ASP A 35 12.86 -0.04 -1.45
C ASP A 35 12.05 0.19 -2.75
N TRP A 36 12.78 0.29 -3.86
CA TRP A 36 12.23 0.58 -5.18
C TRP A 36 11.76 -0.67 -5.95
N GLU A 37 11.66 -1.84 -5.30
CA GLU A 37 11.32 -3.10 -5.99
C GLU A 37 9.88 -3.10 -6.53
N SER A 38 8.97 -2.40 -5.85
CA SER A 38 7.55 -2.24 -6.23
C SER A 38 7.29 -1.12 -7.27
N LEU A 39 8.34 -0.48 -7.79
CA LEU A 39 8.24 0.62 -8.77
C LEU A 39 7.45 0.19 -10.02
N ALA A 40 6.37 0.90 -10.34
CA ALA A 40 5.58 0.65 -11.55
C ALA A 40 4.98 1.93 -12.14
N LEU A 41 4.62 1.87 -13.43
CA LEU A 41 3.66 2.82 -13.99
C LEU A 41 2.26 2.45 -13.51
N ALA A 42 1.57 3.38 -12.86
CA ALA A 42 0.23 3.19 -12.32
C ALA A 42 -0.51 4.56 -12.23
N PRO A 43 -1.82 4.58 -11.94
CA PRO A 43 -2.46 5.80 -11.45
C PRO A 43 -1.72 6.32 -10.22
N ARG A 44 -1.53 7.64 -10.15
CA ARG A 44 -0.77 8.33 -9.09
C ARG A 44 -1.32 8.05 -7.68
N GLU A 45 -2.61 7.76 -7.58
CA GLU A 45 -3.29 7.44 -6.33
C GLU A 45 -2.72 6.18 -5.63
N ARG A 46 -1.95 5.34 -6.33
CA ARG A 46 -1.22 4.21 -5.73
C ARG A 46 -0.29 4.63 -4.59
N ASP A 47 0.23 5.85 -4.64
CA ASP A 47 1.19 6.38 -3.65
C ASP A 47 0.53 7.36 -2.65
N TYR A 48 -0.80 7.46 -2.60
CA TYR A 48 -1.49 8.49 -1.82
C TYR A 48 -1.90 8.08 -0.41
N ALA A 49 -1.87 6.79 -0.06
CA ALA A 49 -2.43 6.26 1.20
C ALA A 49 -2.12 7.14 2.42
N ASP A 50 -0.84 7.37 2.72
CA ASP A 50 -0.39 8.16 3.88
C ASP A 50 -0.60 9.69 3.73
N LEU A 51 -0.93 10.17 2.54
CA LEU A 51 -1.12 11.60 2.26
C LEU A 51 -2.57 12.03 2.38
N LEU A 52 -3.52 11.12 2.19
CA LEU A 52 -4.96 11.44 2.13
C LEU A 52 -5.47 12.10 3.41
N ASP A 53 -5.02 11.64 4.58
CA ASP A 53 -5.40 12.21 5.88
C ASP A 53 -4.92 13.64 6.09
N THR A 54 -3.93 14.08 5.29
CA THR A 54 -3.35 15.43 5.34
C THR A 54 -3.81 16.33 4.20
N ASP A 55 -4.66 15.85 3.27
CA ASP A 55 -5.13 16.60 2.10
C ASP A 55 -6.35 17.49 2.43
N GLU A 56 -6.25 18.34 3.45
CA GLU A 56 -7.33 19.21 3.93
C GLU A 56 -7.90 20.17 2.86
N GLY A 57 -7.16 20.39 1.76
CA GLY A 57 -7.53 21.29 0.67
C GLY A 57 -7.88 20.61 -0.66
N GLY A 58 -7.87 19.27 -0.74
CA GLY A 58 -8.11 18.54 -1.99
C GLY A 58 -7.03 18.79 -3.06
N GLY A 59 -5.83 19.17 -2.65
CA GLY A 59 -4.71 19.52 -3.53
C GLY A 59 -4.16 18.32 -4.29
N LEU A 60 -4.35 17.10 -3.78
CA LEU A 60 -4.03 15.87 -4.52
C LEU A 60 -4.99 15.68 -5.70
N ALA A 61 -6.22 16.19 -5.61
CA ALA A 61 -7.30 15.93 -6.56
C ALA A 61 -7.47 14.43 -6.85
N ALA A 62 -7.35 13.60 -5.80
CA ALA A 62 -7.35 12.16 -5.91
C ALA A 62 -8.67 11.65 -6.51
N ASP A 63 -8.57 10.72 -7.46
CA ASP A 63 -9.74 9.99 -7.94
C ASP A 63 -10.20 8.99 -6.87
N PRO A 64 -11.39 9.15 -6.25
CA PRO A 64 -11.83 8.29 -5.16
C PRO A 64 -11.88 6.81 -5.53
N ALA A 65 -12.17 6.50 -6.80
CA ALA A 65 -12.24 5.13 -7.29
C ALA A 65 -10.83 4.50 -7.39
N MET A 66 -9.78 5.29 -7.65
CA MET A 66 -8.41 4.79 -7.66
C MET A 66 -7.85 4.66 -6.25
N VAL A 67 -8.22 5.57 -5.34
CA VAL A 67 -7.92 5.43 -3.91
C VAL A 67 -8.51 4.14 -3.35
N GLU A 68 -9.80 3.88 -3.60
CA GLU A 68 -10.47 2.65 -3.17
C GLU A 68 -9.81 1.41 -3.80
N LEU A 69 -9.43 1.49 -5.09
CA LEU A 69 -8.75 0.39 -5.77
C LEU A 69 -7.46 -0.01 -5.05
N PHE A 70 -6.60 0.96 -4.74
CA PHE A 70 -5.31 0.68 -4.14
C PHE A 70 -5.38 0.35 -2.65
N ALA A 71 -6.35 0.90 -1.93
CA ALA A 71 -6.65 0.44 -0.57
C ALA A 71 -7.07 -1.05 -0.55
N LEU A 72 -7.91 -1.48 -1.50
CA LEU A 72 -8.29 -2.89 -1.63
C LEU A 72 -7.13 -3.77 -2.11
N ASP A 73 -6.32 -3.29 -3.06
CA ASP A 73 -5.18 -4.03 -3.60
C ASP A 73 -4.13 -4.30 -2.51
N TRP A 74 -3.75 -3.27 -1.74
CA TRP A 74 -2.85 -3.38 -0.59
C TRP A 74 -3.33 -4.44 0.40
N ARG A 75 -4.56 -4.27 0.88
CA ARG A 75 -5.16 -5.15 1.86
C ARG A 75 -5.26 -6.60 1.39
N LEU A 76 -5.60 -6.81 0.11
CA LEU A 76 -5.63 -8.16 -0.46
C LEU A 76 -4.24 -8.77 -0.58
N ALA A 77 -3.21 -7.97 -0.90
CA ALA A 77 -1.83 -8.42 -0.95
C ALA A 77 -1.36 -8.87 0.44
N GLU A 78 -1.58 -8.06 1.48
CA GLU A 78 -1.27 -8.38 2.87
C GLU A 78 -1.95 -9.69 3.31
N ILE A 79 -3.26 -9.82 3.10
CA ILE A 79 -4.01 -11.04 3.45
C ILE A 79 -3.46 -12.25 2.70
N VAL A 80 -3.09 -12.10 1.42
CA VAL A 80 -2.49 -13.18 0.63
C VAL A 80 -1.13 -13.60 1.21
N ASP A 81 -0.30 -12.66 1.62
CA ASP A 81 1.03 -12.96 2.15
C ASP A 81 0.96 -13.59 3.54
N TYR A 82 0.07 -13.11 4.42
CA TYR A 82 -0.21 -13.79 5.69
C TYR A 82 -0.83 -15.19 5.46
N ALA A 83 -1.77 -15.34 4.53
CA ALA A 83 -2.34 -16.65 4.21
C ALA A 83 -1.29 -17.63 3.68
N ARG A 84 -0.34 -17.15 2.87
CA ARG A 84 0.82 -17.94 2.43
C ARG A 84 1.70 -18.32 3.60
N TRP A 85 2.04 -17.38 4.49
CA TRP A 85 2.82 -17.63 5.70
C TRP A 85 2.20 -18.75 6.55
N PHE A 86 0.92 -18.63 6.88
CA PHE A 86 0.20 -19.59 7.73
C PHE A 86 -0.22 -20.89 7.01
N SER A 87 0.04 -21.02 5.71
CA SER A 87 -0.08 -22.28 5.00
C SER A 87 1.11 -23.22 5.23
N ALA A 88 2.20 -22.71 5.82
CA ALA A 88 3.40 -23.46 6.17
C ALA A 88 3.47 -23.79 7.69
N PRO A 89 4.32 -24.73 8.11
CA PRO A 89 4.57 -24.99 9.52
C PRO A 89 5.11 -23.74 10.23
N HIS A 90 4.48 -23.37 11.34
CA HIS A 90 4.89 -22.29 12.22
C HIS A 90 5.55 -22.88 13.48
N THR A 91 6.57 -22.19 13.99
CA THR A 91 7.33 -22.64 15.18
C THR A 91 7.12 -21.72 16.39
N GLY A 92 6.33 -20.66 16.23
CA GLY A 92 6.01 -19.69 17.26
C GLY A 92 7.10 -18.62 17.42
N THR A 93 7.78 -18.26 16.34
CA THR A 93 8.81 -17.20 16.34
C THR A 93 8.20 -15.82 16.58
N ASP A 94 9.06 -14.81 16.73
CA ASP A 94 8.61 -13.42 16.73
C ASP A 94 7.91 -13.06 15.41
N ASP A 95 8.45 -13.53 14.28
CA ASP A 95 7.85 -13.32 12.95
C ASP A 95 6.46 -13.96 12.84
N ASP A 96 6.27 -15.19 13.36
CA ASP A 96 4.96 -15.85 13.38
C ASP A 96 3.91 -15.04 14.16
N ARG A 97 4.32 -14.35 15.21
CA ARG A 97 3.43 -13.51 16.02
C ARG A 97 3.11 -12.19 15.31
N ILE A 98 4.13 -11.53 14.75
CA ILE A 98 3.97 -10.29 13.99
C ILE A 98 3.03 -10.54 12.79
N ALA A 99 3.24 -11.63 12.05
CA ALA A 99 2.37 -12.00 10.94
C ALA A 99 0.92 -12.26 11.39
N LEU A 100 0.72 -12.82 12.59
CA LEU A 100 -0.62 -13.09 13.12
C LEU A 100 -1.32 -11.80 13.55
N GLU A 101 -0.59 -10.87 14.17
CA GLU A 101 -1.08 -9.55 14.55
C GLU A 101 -1.49 -8.75 13.30
N GLY A 102 -0.62 -8.69 12.27
CA GLY A 102 -0.92 -8.05 10.99
C GLY A 102 -2.15 -8.62 10.29
N LEU A 103 -2.30 -9.95 10.25
CA LEU A 103 -3.51 -10.57 9.69
C LEU A 103 -4.79 -10.16 10.44
N TYR A 104 -4.75 -10.03 11.77
CA TYR A 104 -5.92 -9.60 12.53
C TYR A 104 -6.27 -8.14 12.28
N GLU A 105 -5.27 -7.27 12.17
CA GLU A 105 -5.45 -5.86 11.80
C GLU A 105 -6.16 -5.77 10.44
N GLU A 106 -5.59 -6.41 9.42
CA GLU A 106 -6.13 -6.43 8.07
C GLU A 106 -7.53 -7.04 7.98
N LEU A 107 -7.92 -7.97 8.85
CA LEU A 107 -9.29 -8.53 8.85
C LEU A 107 -10.29 -7.67 9.63
N SER A 108 -9.85 -6.97 10.67
CA SER A 108 -10.74 -6.16 11.52
C SER A 108 -11.26 -4.93 10.77
N ASP A 109 -10.43 -4.35 9.91
CA ASP A 109 -10.77 -3.20 9.07
C ASP A 109 -11.80 -3.53 7.96
N ALA A 110 -12.27 -4.78 7.80
CA ALA A 110 -13.41 -5.13 6.92
C ALA A 110 -14.77 -4.84 7.53
N THR A 111 -14.81 -4.67 8.85
CA THR A 111 -16.07 -4.63 9.59
C THR A 111 -16.51 -3.24 10.01
N GLY A 112 -15.77 -2.20 9.57
CA GLY A 112 -16.09 -0.78 9.77
C GLY A 112 -16.95 -0.18 8.67
#